data_AF-A0A662WXZ3-F1
#
_entry.id   AF-A0A662WXZ3-F1
#
_cell.length_a   1.000
_cell.length_b   1.000
_cell.length_c   1.000
_cell.angle_alpha   90.00
_cell.angle_beta   90.00
_cell.angle_gamma   90.00
#
_symmetry.space_group_name_H-M   'P 1'
#
loop_
_entity.id
_entity.type
_entity.pdbx_description
1 polymer ?
#
loop_
_entity_poly.entity_id
_entity_poly.type
_entity_poly.pdbx_seq_one_letter_code
_entity_poly.pdbx_strand_id
1 'polypeptide(L)'
;MELFSNPRHRAWPKNVLIGYCSVLDSAVCSNNAKTGYAYCCAAHDPSFASSYFSPQLFSDLALRDRCEDQVVAKYSKRDLYHSDILDLKTPGFVELDHILEKQCFSYAFRFLDFRDGREDIDFVASIVREEIVNKLPNLCLTRTTTNRIKGAAVWRFLDDCLTGHVGAADTFTGYLLAENRDGMRLGRKTTRIITHEMGTALKYCQRRLSAQGETPILDELSSQLQALYVKMEIRAKDATDTQTPDEPKPALIWNVNAKPFVPQAVIQN
;
A
#
# COMPACT_ATOMS: atom_id res chain seq x y z
N MET A 1 41.61 -35.74 24.86
CA MET A 1 40.76 -34.59 24.49
C MET A 1 39.46 -35.18 23.96
N GLU A 2 38.63 -35.72 24.84
CA GLU A 2 37.70 -34.95 25.70
C GLU A 2 36.91 -33.92 24.90
N LEU A 3 35.58 -33.88 24.90
CA LEU A 3 34.52 -34.71 25.51
C LEU A 3 33.19 -34.02 25.11
N PHE A 4 32.10 -34.80 24.98
CA PHE A 4 30.68 -34.38 25.11
C PHE A 4 30.07 -33.43 24.04
N SER A 5 28.83 -33.54 23.58
CA SER A 5 27.73 -34.52 23.68
C SER A 5 26.54 -33.92 22.94
N ASN A 6 25.82 -34.71 22.14
CA ASN A 6 24.43 -34.43 21.79
C ASN A 6 23.57 -34.64 23.06
N PRO A 7 22.53 -33.83 23.32
CA PRO A 7 21.21 -34.45 23.29
C PRO A 7 20.06 -33.54 22.79
N ARG A 8 19.29 -34.11 21.86
CA ARG A 8 17.83 -34.34 21.90
C ARG A 8 16.90 -33.18 22.31
N HIS A 9 15.98 -32.90 21.38
CA HIS A 9 14.54 -32.71 21.61
C HIS A 9 14.09 -31.97 22.87
N ARG A 10 13.50 -30.78 22.65
CA ARG A 10 12.17 -30.50 23.21
C ARG A 10 11.24 -30.10 22.09
N ALA A 11 10.39 -31.05 21.69
CA ALA A 11 9.14 -30.73 21.02
C ALA A 11 8.33 -29.81 21.96
N TRP A 12 7.87 -28.68 21.44
CA TRP A 12 6.79 -27.90 22.01
C TRP A 12 5.63 -27.88 21.01
N PRO A 13 4.41 -27.82 21.51
CA PRO A 13 3.28 -28.55 20.94
C PRO A 13 2.80 -27.95 19.62
N LYS A 14 2.43 -28.85 18.71
CA LYS A 14 1.54 -28.54 17.60
C LYS A 14 0.22 -28.03 18.18
N ASN A 15 -0.30 -26.95 17.61
CA ASN A 15 -1.60 -26.32 17.83
C ASN A 15 -1.64 -25.21 18.88
N VAL A 16 -1.32 -23.99 18.44
CA VAL A 16 -2.04 -22.79 18.85
C VAL A 16 -2.29 -21.95 17.60
N LEU A 17 -3.55 -21.95 17.15
CA LEU A 17 -4.09 -21.01 16.17
C LEU A 17 -4.16 -19.62 16.82
N ILE A 18 -3.21 -18.74 16.51
CA ILE A 18 -3.35 -17.29 16.66
C ILE A 18 -2.67 -16.69 15.43
N GLY A 19 -3.34 -15.77 14.74
CA GLY A 19 -2.93 -15.23 13.44
C GLY A 19 -1.50 -14.71 13.42
N TYR A 20 -0.59 -15.51 12.87
CA TYR A 20 0.81 -15.14 12.74
C TYR A 20 1.02 -14.35 11.46
N CYS A 21 1.48 -13.12 11.65
CA CYS A 21 2.69 -12.60 11.03
C CYS A 21 3.45 -13.70 10.26
N SER A 22 3.54 -13.59 8.94
CA SER A 22 4.46 -14.41 8.16
C SER A 22 5.90 -13.97 8.45
N VAL A 23 6.37 -14.20 9.68
CA VAL A 23 7.75 -14.61 9.92
C VAL A 23 7.81 -16.02 9.35
N LEU A 24 8.07 -16.15 8.05
CA LEU A 24 8.47 -17.37 7.31
C LEU A 24 8.27 -17.12 5.79
N ASP A 25 9.07 -16.22 5.23
CA ASP A 25 10.05 -16.73 4.26
C ASP A 25 11.33 -16.91 5.07
N SER A 26 11.99 -18.04 4.92
CA SER A 26 13.17 -18.50 5.67
C SER A 26 14.44 -17.63 5.49
N ALA A 27 14.30 -16.37 5.08
CA ALA A 27 15.39 -15.41 5.06
C ALA A 27 15.53 -14.77 6.43
N VAL A 28 16.68 -14.99 7.08
CA VAL A 28 17.09 -14.16 8.22
C VAL A 28 17.06 -12.71 7.76
N CYS A 29 16.34 -11.85 8.49
CA CYS A 29 16.36 -10.41 8.22
C CYS A 29 17.82 -9.93 8.20
N SER A 30 18.28 -9.47 7.04
CA SER A 30 19.67 -9.05 6.83
C SER A 30 19.95 -7.64 7.35
N ASN A 31 18.93 -6.96 7.89
CA ASN A 31 19.08 -5.61 8.41
C ASN A 31 19.82 -5.64 9.75
N ASN A 32 20.79 -4.75 9.90
CA ASN A 32 21.42 -4.51 11.20
C ASN A 32 20.46 -3.75 12.11
N ALA A 33 20.51 -4.05 13.40
CA ALA A 33 19.83 -3.26 14.40
C ALA A 33 20.35 -1.82 14.39
N LYS A 34 19.44 -0.86 14.62
CA LYS A 34 19.79 0.55 14.73
C LYS A 34 20.51 0.80 16.05
N THR A 35 21.32 1.85 16.09
CA THR A 35 22.00 2.26 17.33
C THR A 35 20.97 2.50 18.43
N GLY A 36 21.10 1.78 19.55
CA GLY A 36 20.16 1.92 20.68
C GLY A 36 18.84 1.17 20.52
N TYR A 37 18.68 0.34 19.49
CA TYR A 37 17.49 -0.48 19.28
C TYR A 37 17.83 -1.98 19.29
N ALA A 38 17.02 -2.79 19.97
CA ALA A 38 17.33 -4.21 20.21
C ALA A 38 16.98 -5.13 19.02
N TYR A 39 16.19 -4.65 18.08
CA TYR A 39 15.68 -5.41 16.95
C TYR A 39 16.19 -4.85 15.63
N CYS A 40 16.19 -5.68 14.58
CA CYS A 40 16.64 -5.24 13.25
C CYS A 40 15.67 -4.25 12.58
N CYS A 41 14.38 -4.30 12.91
CA CYS A 41 13.34 -3.38 12.45
C CYS A 41 12.08 -3.53 13.32
N ALA A 42 11.12 -2.60 13.17
CA ALA A 42 9.86 -2.61 13.90
C ALA A 42 9.04 -3.89 13.65
N ALA A 43 9.09 -4.46 12.45
CA ALA A 43 8.36 -5.71 12.13
C ALA A 43 8.83 -6.91 12.98
N HIS A 44 10.06 -6.87 13.52
CA HIS A 44 10.63 -7.92 14.36
C HIS A 44 10.66 -7.57 15.85
N ASP A 45 10.11 -6.42 16.24
CA ASP A 45 9.94 -6.05 17.64
C ASP A 45 8.64 -6.65 18.19
N PRO A 46 8.71 -7.53 19.21
CA PRO A 46 7.52 -8.11 19.84
C PRO A 46 6.53 -7.08 20.36
N SER A 47 7.00 -5.87 20.72
CA SER A 47 6.15 -4.76 21.18
C SER A 47 5.17 -4.30 20.11
N PHE A 48 5.47 -4.60 18.83
CA PHE A 48 4.66 -4.21 17.69
C PHE A 48 3.88 -5.37 17.06
N ALA A 49 4.11 -6.61 17.49
CA ALA A 49 3.61 -7.83 16.85
C ALA A 49 2.07 -7.89 16.72
N SER A 50 1.33 -7.46 17.75
CA SER A 50 -0.14 -7.51 17.76
C SER A 50 -0.81 -6.47 16.85
N SER A 51 -0.04 -5.50 16.36
CA SER A 51 -0.53 -4.31 15.66
C SER A 51 0.26 -4.08 14.36
N TYR A 52 1.08 -5.04 13.96
CA TYR A 52 1.78 -5.02 12.69
C TYR A 52 0.89 -5.63 11.61
N PHE A 53 0.62 -4.85 10.57
CA PHE A 53 -0.04 -5.32 9.36
C PHE A 53 0.98 -5.40 8.24
N SER A 54 0.95 -6.50 7.48
CA SER A 54 1.80 -6.65 6.30
C SER A 54 1.23 -5.84 5.13
N PRO A 55 2.05 -5.09 4.37
CA PRO A 55 1.60 -4.41 3.15
C PRO A 55 1.02 -5.37 2.09
N GLN A 56 1.32 -6.67 2.20
CA GLN A 56 0.72 -7.70 1.35
C GLN A 56 -0.80 -7.83 1.52
N LEU A 57 -1.35 -7.37 2.64
CA LEU A 57 -2.79 -7.28 2.88
C LEU A 57 -3.52 -6.49 1.78
N PHE A 58 -2.86 -5.47 1.22
CA PHE A 58 -3.39 -4.62 0.15
C PHE A 58 -2.91 -5.01 -1.25
N SER A 59 -2.25 -6.16 -1.38
CA SER A 59 -1.69 -6.61 -2.67
C SER A 59 -2.71 -7.42 -3.47
N ASP A 60 -2.56 -7.34 -4.79
CA ASP A 60 -3.32 -8.14 -5.74
C ASP A 60 -2.37 -8.60 -6.84
N LEU A 61 -2.18 -9.92 -6.94
CA LEU A 61 -1.19 -10.53 -7.83
C LEU A 61 -1.53 -10.34 -9.31
N ALA A 62 -2.80 -10.16 -9.65
CA ALA A 62 -3.26 -9.97 -11.02
C ALA A 62 -3.52 -8.49 -11.35
N LEU A 63 -3.14 -7.55 -10.47
CA LEU A 63 -3.42 -6.12 -10.66
C LEU A 63 -2.83 -5.58 -11.96
N ARG A 64 -1.54 -5.86 -12.20
CA ARG A 64 -0.84 -5.39 -13.40
C ARG A 64 -1.54 -5.85 -14.67
N ASP A 65 -1.80 -7.15 -14.78
CA ASP A 65 -2.44 -7.75 -15.95
C ASP A 65 -3.80 -7.11 -16.26
N ARG A 66 -4.54 -6.64 -15.25
CA ARG A 66 -5.87 -6.02 -15.41
C ARG A 66 -5.83 -4.53 -15.73
N CYS A 67 -4.77 -3.81 -15.34
CA CYS A 67 -4.76 -2.34 -15.41
C CYS A 67 -3.60 -1.73 -16.22
N GLU A 68 -2.63 -2.51 -16.69
CA GLU A 68 -1.44 -2.00 -17.39
C GLU A 68 -1.82 -1.10 -18.58
N ASP A 69 -2.70 -1.54 -19.46
CA ASP A 69 -3.15 -0.75 -20.63
C ASP A 69 -3.82 0.56 -20.22
N GLN A 70 -4.61 0.55 -19.14
CA GLN A 70 -5.29 1.74 -18.63
C GLN A 70 -4.29 2.75 -18.06
N VAL A 71 -3.27 2.27 -17.35
CA VAL A 71 -2.18 3.10 -16.82
C VAL A 71 -1.35 3.68 -17.97
N VAL A 72 -1.02 2.86 -18.97
CA VAL A 72 -0.28 3.30 -20.17
C VAL A 72 -1.05 4.38 -20.93
N ALA A 73 -2.37 4.21 -21.09
CA ALA A 73 -3.23 5.19 -21.73
C ALA A 73 -3.29 6.51 -20.94
N LYS A 74 -3.52 6.42 -19.63
CA LYS A 74 -3.59 7.59 -18.72
C LYS A 74 -2.34 8.48 -18.81
N TYR A 75 -1.16 7.88 -18.86
CA TYR A 75 0.11 8.60 -18.90
C TYR A 75 0.72 8.71 -20.30
N SER A 76 -0.03 8.35 -21.36
CA SER A 76 0.45 8.42 -22.75
C SER A 76 1.82 7.76 -22.96
N LYS A 77 2.01 6.56 -22.39
CA LYS A 77 3.28 5.79 -22.40
C LYS A 77 4.48 6.48 -21.73
N ARG A 78 4.27 7.52 -20.92
CA ARG A 78 5.35 8.21 -20.22
C ARG A 78 5.51 7.75 -18.77
N ASP A 79 6.74 7.75 -18.29
CA ASP A 79 7.06 7.53 -16.89
C ASP A 79 6.58 8.75 -16.08
N LEU A 80 5.79 8.52 -15.03
CA LEU A 80 5.25 9.60 -14.19
C LEU A 80 6.36 10.44 -13.55
N TYR A 81 7.46 9.80 -13.13
CA TYR A 81 8.51 10.45 -12.33
C TYR A 81 9.62 11.07 -13.16
N HIS A 82 9.78 10.62 -14.41
CA HIS A 82 10.86 11.06 -15.30
C HIS A 82 10.36 11.78 -16.56
N SER A 83 9.08 11.62 -16.91
CA SER A 83 8.39 12.18 -18.08
C SER A 83 8.90 11.71 -19.45
N ASP A 84 9.85 10.78 -19.50
CA ASP A 84 10.32 10.13 -20.70
C ASP A 84 9.43 8.93 -21.10
N ILE A 85 9.66 8.37 -22.28
CA ILE A 85 8.87 7.26 -22.79
C ILE A 85 9.29 5.98 -22.07
N LEU A 86 8.31 5.20 -21.61
CA LEU A 86 8.53 3.90 -20.97
C LEU A 86 9.01 2.86 -21.98
N ASP A 87 10.03 2.09 -21.60
CA ASP A 87 10.38 0.86 -22.30
C ASP A 87 9.51 -0.30 -21.80
N LEU A 88 8.37 -0.47 -22.48
CA LEU A 88 7.42 -1.56 -22.21
C LEU A 88 7.83 -2.90 -22.85
N LYS A 89 8.90 -2.91 -23.66
CA LYS A 89 9.31 -4.10 -24.42
C LYS A 89 10.32 -4.94 -23.64
N THR A 90 11.17 -4.30 -22.84
CA THR A 90 12.20 -4.98 -22.05
C THR A 90 11.60 -5.54 -20.75
N PRO A 91 11.57 -6.88 -20.57
CA PRO A 91 11.02 -7.49 -19.36
C PRO A 91 11.75 -7.01 -18.10
N GLY A 92 10.99 -6.63 -17.07
CA GLY A 92 11.53 -6.20 -15.78
C GLY A 92 12.15 -4.79 -15.76
N PHE A 93 12.09 -4.03 -16.86
CA PHE A 93 12.58 -2.64 -16.89
C PHE A 93 11.60 -1.65 -16.21
N VAL A 94 10.30 -1.95 -16.31
CA VAL A 94 9.23 -1.18 -15.69
C VAL A 94 8.38 -2.04 -14.76
N GLU A 95 7.98 -1.44 -13.64
CA GLU A 95 7.10 -2.05 -12.64
C GLU A 95 5.84 -1.18 -12.49
N LEU A 96 4.71 -1.82 -12.18
CA LEU A 96 3.51 -1.13 -11.72
C LEU A 96 3.76 -0.64 -10.30
N ASP A 97 3.66 0.67 -10.11
CA ASP A 97 3.88 1.33 -8.84
C ASP A 97 2.57 1.86 -8.26
N HIS A 98 2.46 1.77 -6.92
CA HIS A 98 1.46 2.44 -6.12
C HIS A 98 2.01 3.82 -5.75
N ILE A 99 1.48 4.88 -6.36
CA ILE A 99 1.97 6.26 -6.18
C ILE A 99 2.07 6.58 -4.68
N LEU A 100 0.97 6.39 -3.94
CA LEU A 100 1.01 6.23 -2.49
C LEU A 100 1.19 4.74 -2.15
N GLU A 101 2.34 4.42 -1.58
CA GLU A 101 2.79 3.07 -1.24
C GLU A 101 1.83 2.34 -0.28
N LYS A 102 1.64 1.03 -0.49
CA LYS A 102 0.86 0.14 0.40
C LYS A 102 1.37 0.16 1.84
N GLN A 103 2.68 0.37 2.01
CA GLN A 103 3.36 0.47 3.29
C GLN A 103 2.78 1.62 4.13
N CYS A 104 2.35 2.72 3.50
CA CYS A 104 1.70 3.84 4.20
C CYS A 104 0.34 3.44 4.80
N PHE A 105 -0.45 2.66 4.05
CA PHE A 105 -1.72 2.13 4.55
C PHE A 105 -1.48 1.12 5.67
N SER A 106 -0.51 0.22 5.51
CA SER A 106 -0.10 -0.73 6.55
C SER A 106 0.29 -0.04 7.86
N TYR A 107 1.05 1.05 7.74
CA TYR A 107 1.44 1.88 8.88
C TYR A 107 0.23 2.55 9.52
N ALA A 108 -0.69 3.11 8.73
CA ALA A 108 -1.88 3.77 9.26
C ALA A 108 -2.86 2.77 9.92
N PHE A 109 -3.03 1.58 9.33
CA PHE A 109 -3.88 0.50 9.86
C PHE A 109 -3.53 0.08 11.28
N ARG A 110 -2.24 0.17 11.65
CA ARG A 110 -1.73 -0.11 13.01
C ARG A 110 -2.44 0.69 14.10
N PHE A 111 -2.91 1.90 13.77
CA PHE A 111 -3.49 2.83 14.73
C PHE A 111 -5.03 2.77 14.77
N LEU A 112 -5.64 1.84 14.03
CA LEU A 112 -7.08 1.66 14.01
C LEU A 112 -7.54 0.77 15.16
N ASP A 113 -8.71 1.10 15.71
CA ASP A 113 -9.38 0.32 16.74
C ASP A 113 -10.45 -0.58 16.10
N PHE A 114 -10.07 -1.83 15.84
CA PHE A 114 -10.95 -2.84 15.25
C PHE A 114 -11.84 -3.47 16.31
N ARG A 115 -13.15 -3.49 16.08
CA ARG A 115 -14.14 -3.92 17.09
C ARG A 115 -14.24 -5.44 17.19
N ASP A 116 -14.25 -6.12 16.04
CA ASP A 116 -14.53 -7.56 15.94
C ASP A 116 -13.30 -8.37 15.52
N GLY A 117 -12.11 -7.86 15.83
CA GLY A 117 -10.85 -8.56 15.57
C GLY A 117 -10.65 -8.85 14.08
N ARG A 118 -10.48 -10.12 13.71
CA ARG A 118 -9.97 -10.51 12.39
C ARG A 118 -10.95 -10.26 11.24
N GLU A 119 -12.25 -10.48 11.47
CA GLU A 119 -13.27 -10.31 10.42
C GLU A 119 -13.39 -8.84 10.00
N ASP A 120 -13.38 -7.93 10.98
CA ASP A 120 -13.38 -6.48 10.75
C ASP A 120 -12.11 -6.03 10.00
N ILE A 121 -10.93 -6.55 10.41
CA ILE A 121 -9.66 -6.29 9.71
C ILE A 121 -9.74 -6.71 8.24
N ASP A 122 -10.18 -7.93 7.96
CA ASP A 122 -10.19 -8.47 6.58
C ASP A 122 -11.22 -7.73 5.71
N PHE A 123 -12.36 -7.33 6.27
CA PHE A 123 -13.39 -6.53 5.59
C PHE A 123 -12.90 -5.10 5.26
N VAL A 124 -12.33 -4.39 6.23
CA VAL A 124 -11.78 -3.05 6.03
C VAL A 124 -10.62 -3.11 5.04
N ALA A 125 -9.76 -4.12 5.15
CA ALA A 125 -8.67 -4.36 4.23
C ALA A 125 -9.13 -4.60 2.79
N SER A 126 -10.20 -5.38 2.58
CA SER A 126 -10.72 -5.61 1.22
C SER A 126 -11.24 -4.32 0.59
N ILE A 127 -11.97 -3.49 1.34
CA ILE A 127 -12.43 -2.18 0.85
C ILE A 127 -11.23 -1.31 0.49
N VAL A 128 -10.24 -1.19 1.39
CA VAL A 128 -9.05 -0.37 1.13
C VAL A 128 -8.26 -0.86 -0.07
N ARG A 129 -8.09 -2.18 -0.20
CA ARG A 129 -7.40 -2.79 -1.33
C ARG A 129 -8.13 -2.50 -2.65
N GLU A 130 -9.42 -2.77 -2.72
CA GLU A 130 -10.18 -2.82 -3.97
C GLU A 130 -10.70 -1.45 -4.40
N GLU A 131 -11.06 -0.60 -3.43
CA GLU A 131 -11.75 0.68 -3.69
C GLU A 131 -10.87 1.92 -3.60
N ILE A 132 -9.66 1.79 -3.05
CA ILE A 132 -8.75 2.91 -2.77
C ILE A 132 -7.35 2.65 -3.33
N VAL A 133 -6.63 1.67 -2.78
CA VAL A 133 -5.20 1.45 -3.04
C VAL A 133 -4.94 1.02 -4.48
N ASN A 134 -5.72 0.05 -4.99
CA ASN A 134 -5.53 -0.52 -6.32
C ASN A 134 -6.33 0.18 -7.43
N LYS A 135 -6.81 1.41 -7.19
CA LYS A 135 -7.52 2.19 -8.21
C LYS A 135 -6.55 2.99 -9.07
N LEU A 136 -6.91 3.17 -10.35
CA LEU A 136 -6.10 3.84 -11.37
C LEU A 136 -5.51 5.20 -10.95
N PRO A 137 -6.17 6.05 -10.14
CA PRO A 137 -5.57 7.31 -9.67
C PRO A 137 -4.35 7.13 -8.76
N ASN A 138 -4.19 5.99 -8.09
CA ASN A 138 -3.04 5.64 -7.26
C ASN A 138 -2.01 4.75 -7.97
N LEU A 139 -2.18 4.49 -9.28
CA LEU A 139 -1.31 3.59 -10.03
C LEU A 139 -0.55 4.34 -11.12
N CYS A 140 0.72 3.99 -11.31
CA CYS A 140 1.53 4.40 -12.45
C CYS A 140 2.50 3.29 -12.89
N LEU A 141 3.14 3.47 -14.05
CA LEU A 141 4.29 2.66 -14.44
C LEU A 141 5.54 3.53 -14.31
N THR A 142 6.59 2.96 -13.75
CA THR A 142 7.90 3.62 -13.66
C THR A 142 9.01 2.59 -13.79
N ARG A 143 10.23 3.08 -14.03
CA ARG A 143 11.44 2.26 -14.02
C ARG A 143 11.56 1.47 -12.71
N THR A 144 11.86 0.19 -12.80
CA THR A 144 12.07 -0.73 -11.67
C THR A 144 13.01 -0.17 -10.60
N THR A 145 14.14 0.44 -11.00
CA THR A 145 15.08 1.05 -10.05
C THR A 145 14.46 2.22 -9.28
N THR A 146 13.63 3.04 -9.94
CA THR A 146 12.94 4.18 -9.29
C THR A 146 11.92 3.68 -8.28
N ASN A 147 11.10 2.70 -8.69
CA ASN A 147 10.12 2.05 -7.82
C ASN A 147 10.78 1.48 -6.56
N ARG A 148 11.88 0.73 -6.74
CA ARG A 148 12.62 0.11 -5.64
C ARG A 148 13.28 1.12 -4.69
N ILE A 149 13.83 2.22 -5.21
CA ILE A 149 14.39 3.29 -4.37
C ILE A 149 13.28 3.97 -3.56
N LYS A 150 12.14 4.29 -4.20
CA LYS A 150 10.97 4.88 -3.53
C LYS A 150 10.43 3.97 -2.42
N GLY A 151 10.18 2.70 -2.73
CA GLY A 151 9.69 1.73 -1.76
C GLY A 151 10.63 1.51 -0.57
N ALA A 152 11.95 1.48 -0.80
CA ALA A 152 12.95 1.37 0.27
C ALA A 152 12.99 2.61 1.16
N ALA A 153 12.94 3.82 0.57
CA ALA A 153 12.88 5.06 1.31
C ALA A 153 11.62 5.17 2.18
N VAL A 154 10.45 4.79 1.64
CA VAL A 154 9.20 4.75 2.41
C VAL A 154 9.29 3.73 3.53
N TRP A 155 9.75 2.51 3.26
CA TRP A 155 9.91 1.50 4.31
C TRP A 155 10.82 1.99 5.44
N ARG A 156 12.00 2.54 5.12
CA ARG A 156 12.94 3.07 6.11
C ARG A 156 12.34 4.20 6.94
N PHE A 157 11.68 5.16 6.29
CA PHE A 157 11.04 6.27 6.99
C PHE A 157 9.97 5.79 7.98
N LEU A 158 9.12 4.86 7.56
CA LEU A 158 8.05 4.31 8.42
C LEU A 158 8.63 3.47 9.57
N ASP A 159 9.67 2.69 9.31
CA ASP A 159 10.37 1.92 10.33
C ASP A 159 11.06 2.85 11.36
N ASP A 160 11.69 3.93 10.91
CA ASP A 160 12.26 4.96 11.78
C ASP A 160 11.17 5.72 12.56
N CYS A 161 9.98 5.92 11.99
CA CYS A 161 8.83 6.49 12.69
C CYS A 161 8.36 5.63 13.86
N LEU A 162 8.33 4.30 13.69
CA LEU A 162 7.91 3.37 14.75
C LEU A 162 8.97 3.21 15.82
N THR A 163 10.24 3.16 15.41
CA THR A 163 11.36 2.92 16.32
C THR A 163 11.91 4.19 16.98
N GLY A 164 11.45 5.38 16.58
CA GLY A 164 11.89 6.66 17.13
C GLY A 164 13.21 7.22 16.56
N HIS A 165 13.61 6.78 15.35
CA HIS A 165 14.91 7.11 14.74
C HIS A 165 14.85 8.11 13.57
N VAL A 166 13.71 8.78 13.34
CA VAL A 166 13.53 9.71 12.19
C VAL A 166 14.56 10.85 12.16
N GLY A 167 15.08 11.25 13.33
CA GLY A 167 16.04 12.34 13.49
C GLY A 167 17.43 12.15 12.87
N ALA A 168 17.71 11.02 12.21
CA ALA A 168 18.97 10.81 11.50
C ALA A 168 18.97 11.33 10.05
N ALA A 169 17.80 11.57 9.44
CA ALA A 169 17.66 11.99 8.03
C ALA A 169 16.79 13.25 7.84
N ASP A 170 16.36 13.87 8.94
CA ASP A 170 15.53 15.08 9.09
C ASP A 170 14.15 15.09 8.40
N THR A 171 13.99 14.52 7.20
CA THR A 171 12.72 14.54 6.44
C THR A 171 12.58 13.31 5.52
N PHE A 172 11.36 12.96 5.09
CA PHE A 172 11.15 11.89 4.09
C PHE A 172 11.91 12.15 2.77
N THR A 173 12.04 13.42 2.37
CA THR A 173 12.86 13.81 1.21
C THR A 173 14.33 13.40 1.40
N GLY A 174 14.84 13.50 2.63
CA GLY A 174 16.17 13.01 3.01
C GLY A 174 16.33 11.51 2.74
N TYR A 175 15.35 10.69 3.12
CA TYR A 175 15.35 9.24 2.84
C TYR A 175 15.41 8.95 1.34
N LEU A 176 14.58 9.63 0.52
CA LEU A 176 14.59 9.45 -0.93
C LEU A 176 15.92 9.85 -1.57
N LEU A 177 16.58 10.89 -1.07
CA LEU A 177 17.88 11.34 -1.59
C LEU A 177 19.03 10.45 -1.12
N ALA A 178 18.96 9.93 0.10
CA ALA A 178 20.00 9.08 0.69
C ALA A 178 20.01 7.67 0.10
N GLU A 179 18.85 7.17 -0.33
CA GLU A 179 18.71 5.82 -0.84
C GLU A 179 19.49 5.62 -2.14
N ASN A 180 20.29 4.56 -2.17
CA ASN A 180 21.15 4.18 -3.27
C ASN A 180 20.93 2.72 -3.59
N ARG A 181 20.63 2.42 -4.85
CA ARG A 181 20.46 1.06 -5.31
C ARG A 181 21.25 0.84 -6.59
N ASP A 182 22.12 -0.16 -6.57
CA ASP A 182 22.96 -0.54 -7.71
C ASP A 182 23.80 0.65 -8.25
N GLY A 183 24.26 1.52 -7.36
CA GLY A 183 25.02 2.74 -7.70
C GLY A 183 24.16 3.90 -8.23
N MET A 184 22.84 3.74 -8.31
CA MET A 184 21.91 4.77 -8.74
C MET A 184 21.23 5.46 -7.56
N ARG A 185 21.05 6.78 -7.70
CA ARG A 185 20.32 7.63 -6.75
C ARG A 185 19.32 8.49 -7.49
N LEU A 186 18.25 8.88 -6.81
CA LEU A 186 17.29 9.82 -7.35
C LEU A 186 17.85 11.25 -7.28
N GLY A 187 17.70 11.98 -8.37
CA GLY A 187 18.00 13.41 -8.39
C GLY A 187 16.89 14.21 -7.68
N ARG A 188 17.24 15.40 -7.19
CA ARG A 188 16.29 16.32 -6.50
C ARG A 188 15.01 16.58 -7.29
N LYS A 189 15.11 16.65 -8.63
CA LYS A 189 13.95 16.83 -9.51
C LYS A 189 12.97 15.66 -9.39
N THR A 190 13.44 14.43 -9.58
CA THR A 190 12.64 13.21 -9.49
C THR A 190 12.06 13.04 -8.08
N THR A 191 12.87 13.28 -7.04
CA THR A 191 12.40 13.25 -5.65
C THR A 191 11.24 14.23 -5.40
N ARG A 192 11.32 15.45 -5.94
CA ARG A 192 10.23 16.43 -5.84
C ARG A 192 8.97 15.99 -6.56
N ILE A 193 9.11 15.34 -7.72
CA ILE A 193 7.96 14.81 -8.46
C ILE A 193 7.32 13.68 -7.65
N ILE A 194 8.10 12.72 -7.16
CA ILE A 194 7.60 11.62 -6.31
C ILE A 194 6.81 12.16 -5.11
N THR A 195 7.39 13.10 -4.35
CA THR A 195 6.71 13.66 -3.18
C THR A 195 5.44 14.39 -3.59
N HIS A 196 5.46 15.17 -4.68
CA HIS A 196 4.26 15.83 -5.19
C HIS A 196 3.15 14.83 -5.56
N GLU A 197 3.48 13.81 -6.34
CA GLU A 197 2.52 12.79 -6.79
C GLU A 197 1.97 11.96 -5.63
N MET A 198 2.80 11.61 -4.64
CA MET A 198 2.34 10.99 -3.39
C MET A 198 1.29 11.85 -2.68
N GLY A 199 1.47 13.17 -2.68
CA GLY A 199 0.49 14.11 -2.14
C GLY A 199 -0.83 14.15 -2.89
N THR A 200 -0.77 14.17 -4.22
CA THR A 200 -1.97 14.09 -5.06
C THR A 200 -2.70 12.77 -4.85
N ALA A 201 -1.98 11.65 -4.81
CA ALA A 201 -2.53 10.33 -4.55
C ALA A 201 -3.15 10.21 -3.16
N LEU A 202 -2.53 10.79 -2.11
CA LEU A 202 -3.14 10.84 -0.79
C LEU A 202 -4.48 11.58 -0.80
N LYS A 203 -4.53 12.78 -1.39
CA LYS A 203 -5.78 13.55 -1.49
C LYS A 203 -6.88 12.75 -2.18
N TYR A 204 -6.53 12.01 -3.23
CA TYR A 204 -7.45 11.06 -3.87
C TYR A 204 -7.92 9.98 -2.88
N CYS A 205 -6.99 9.31 -2.20
CA CYS A 205 -7.30 8.21 -1.28
C CYS A 205 -8.21 8.68 -0.12
N GLN A 206 -7.94 9.86 0.45
CA GLN A 206 -8.75 10.45 1.50
C GLN A 206 -10.17 10.76 1.03
N ARG A 207 -10.33 11.37 -0.15
CA ARG A 207 -11.67 11.60 -0.73
C ARG A 207 -12.42 10.29 -0.95
N ARG A 208 -11.72 9.23 -1.38
CA ARG A 208 -12.33 7.91 -1.59
C ARG A 208 -12.71 7.23 -0.29
N LEU A 209 -11.90 7.37 0.76
CA LEU A 209 -12.20 6.91 2.12
C LEU A 209 -13.47 7.58 2.65
N SER A 210 -13.53 8.91 2.61
CA SER A 210 -14.72 9.66 3.05
C SER A 210 -15.97 9.39 2.20
N ALA A 211 -15.81 8.97 0.95
CA ALA A 211 -16.92 8.58 0.08
C ALA A 211 -17.48 7.18 0.38
N GLN A 212 -16.83 6.36 1.21
CA GLN A 212 -17.35 5.03 1.59
C GLN A 212 -18.54 5.09 2.59
N GLY A 213 -19.01 6.29 2.98
CA GLY A 213 -20.21 6.46 3.81
C GLY A 213 -19.97 6.20 5.30
N GLU A 214 -21.01 5.74 6.02
CA GLU A 214 -21.07 5.55 7.50
C GLU A 214 -20.14 4.45 8.04
N THR A 215 -18.86 4.47 7.69
CA THR A 215 -17.86 3.51 8.15
C THR A 215 -16.77 4.26 8.95
N PRO A 216 -16.99 4.52 10.26
CA PRO A 216 -16.10 5.37 11.06
C PRO A 216 -14.62 4.97 11.06
N ILE A 217 -14.32 3.67 10.92
CA ILE A 217 -12.94 3.18 10.88
C ILE A 217 -12.19 3.63 9.61
N LEU A 218 -12.90 3.92 8.52
CA LEU A 218 -12.31 4.46 7.29
C LEU A 218 -12.01 5.97 7.40
N ASP A 219 -12.82 6.71 8.16
CA ASP A 219 -12.53 8.10 8.50
C ASP A 219 -11.31 8.22 9.44
N GLU A 220 -11.20 7.29 10.40
CA GLU A 220 -10.01 7.19 11.25
C GLU A 220 -8.77 6.86 10.40
N LEU A 221 -8.87 5.90 9.47
CA LEU A 221 -7.78 5.62 8.53
C LEU A 221 -7.38 6.84 7.69
N SER A 222 -8.35 7.61 7.21
CA SER A 222 -8.11 8.87 6.49
C SER A 222 -7.32 9.88 7.34
N SER A 223 -7.66 9.97 8.63
CA SER A 223 -6.98 10.82 9.62
C SER A 223 -5.56 10.34 9.92
N GLN A 224 -5.35 9.03 10.07
CA GLN A 224 -4.02 8.44 10.28
C GLN A 224 -3.11 8.62 9.06
N LEU A 225 -3.65 8.50 7.85
CA LEU A 225 -2.92 8.81 6.61
C LEU A 225 -2.56 10.30 6.52
N GLN A 226 -3.46 11.21 6.95
CA GLN A 226 -3.15 12.64 7.04
C GLN A 226 -2.01 12.92 8.03
N ALA A 227 -2.05 12.29 9.21
CA ALA A 227 -1.01 12.44 10.22
C ALA A 227 0.35 11.96 9.71
N LEU A 228 0.38 10.79 9.04
CA LEU A 228 1.59 10.28 8.40
C LEU A 228 2.14 11.27 7.36
N TYR A 229 1.27 11.84 6.54
CA TYR A 229 1.67 12.75 5.48
C TYR A 229 2.26 14.07 5.99
N VAL A 230 1.68 14.63 7.05
CA VAL A 230 2.25 15.77 7.78
C VAL A 230 3.63 15.41 8.31
N LYS A 231 3.78 14.21 8.89
CA LYS A 231 5.08 13.71 9.38
C LYS A 231 6.12 13.53 8.27
N MET A 232 5.69 13.17 7.06
CA MET A 232 6.54 13.08 5.88
C MET A 232 6.87 14.44 5.25
N GLU A 233 6.27 15.54 5.75
CA GLU A 233 6.41 16.91 5.23
C GLU A 233 6.10 17.07 3.74
N ILE A 234 5.22 16.23 3.20
CA ILE A 234 4.93 16.25 1.78
C ILE A 234 4.01 17.45 1.49
N ARG A 235 4.44 18.36 0.62
CA ARG A 235 3.62 19.54 0.23
C ARG A 235 2.78 19.20 -0.98
N ALA A 236 1.48 18.95 -0.78
CA ALA A 236 0.52 18.92 -1.88
C ALA A 236 -0.01 20.34 -2.10
N LYS A 237 0.05 20.85 -3.34
CA LYS A 237 -0.76 22.02 -3.69
C LYS A 237 -2.24 21.64 -3.63
N ASP A 238 -3.10 22.58 -3.27
CA ASP A 238 -4.54 22.39 -3.43
C ASP A 238 -4.83 22.08 -4.89
N ALA A 239 -5.43 20.91 -5.11
CA ALA A 239 -5.86 20.53 -6.43
C ALA A 239 -6.97 21.53 -6.80
N THR A 240 -6.66 22.47 -7.68
CA THR A 240 -7.71 23.19 -8.42
C THR A 240 -8.55 22.14 -9.11
N ASP A 241 -9.83 22.20 -8.78
CA ASP A 241 -10.93 21.34 -9.20
C ASP A 241 -10.87 21.09 -10.72
N THR A 242 -10.16 20.04 -11.11
CA THR A 242 -10.21 19.48 -12.45
C THR A 242 -11.00 18.21 -12.28
N GLN A 243 -12.29 18.31 -12.57
CA GLN A 243 -13.20 17.19 -12.73
C GLN A 243 -12.49 16.12 -13.56
N THR A 244 -12.09 15.03 -12.90
CA THR A 244 -11.87 13.76 -13.57
C THR A 244 -13.19 13.37 -14.24
N PRO A 245 -13.19 12.93 -15.51
CA PRO A 245 -14.39 12.34 -16.09
C PRO A 245 -14.79 11.17 -15.20
N ASP A 246 -16.05 11.16 -14.76
CA ASP A 246 -16.64 10.03 -14.04
C ASP A 246 -16.27 8.73 -14.76
N GLU A 247 -15.80 7.73 -14.00
CA GLU A 247 -15.80 6.35 -14.46
C GLU A 247 -17.20 6.04 -15.02
N PRO A 248 -17.33 5.50 -16.25
CA PRO A 248 -18.62 5.09 -16.74
C PRO A 248 -19.17 4.02 -15.80
N LYS A 249 -20.22 4.37 -15.05
CA LYS A 249 -21.03 3.41 -14.30
C LYS A 249 -21.37 2.25 -15.24
N PRO A 250 -21.25 0.99 -14.81
CA PRO A 250 -21.69 -0.13 -15.64
C PRO A 250 -23.15 0.11 -16.01
N ALA A 251 -23.41 0.23 -17.31
CA ALA A 251 -24.76 0.38 -17.80
C ALA A 251 -25.56 -0.84 -17.32
N LEU A 252 -26.57 -0.60 -16.50
CA LEU A 252 -27.66 -1.54 -16.32
C LEU A 252 -28.24 -1.78 -17.72
N ILE A 253 -27.86 -2.89 -18.34
CA ILE A 253 -28.45 -3.38 -19.57
C ILE A 253 -29.89 -3.75 -19.20
N TRP A 254 -30.81 -2.80 -19.40
CA TRP A 254 -32.23 -3.07 -19.40
C TRP A 254 -32.51 -4.02 -20.56
N ASN A 255 -32.78 -5.28 -20.21
CA ASN A 255 -33.11 -6.31 -21.16
C ASN A 255 -34.53 -6.01 -21.70
N VAL A 256 -34.62 -5.32 -22.83
CA VAL A 256 -35.88 -4.82 -23.43
C VAL A 256 -36.79 -5.91 -24.01
N ASN A 257 -36.54 -7.19 -23.69
CA ASN A 257 -37.33 -8.34 -24.15
C ASN A 257 -37.98 -9.14 -23.01
N ALA A 258 -38.05 -8.60 -21.79
CA ALA A 258 -38.91 -9.19 -20.76
C ALA A 258 -40.38 -8.86 -21.09
N LYS A 259 -41.10 -9.83 -21.66
CA LYS A 259 -42.56 -9.76 -21.85
C LYS A 259 -43.23 -9.40 -20.52
N PRO A 260 -44.18 -8.46 -20.48
CA PRO A 260 -44.87 -8.11 -19.25
C PRO A 260 -45.67 -9.31 -18.74
N PHE A 261 -45.40 -9.69 -17.50
CA PHE A 261 -46.22 -10.61 -16.73
C PHE A 261 -47.57 -9.95 -16.49
N VAL A 262 -48.64 -10.52 -17.05
CA VAL A 262 -50.03 -10.09 -16.80
C VAL A 262 -50.62 -11.04 -15.76
N PRO A 263 -50.85 -10.60 -14.51
CA PRO A 263 -51.58 -11.39 -13.55
C PRO A 263 -53.06 -11.01 -13.60
N GLN A 264 -53.92 -11.93 -14.04
CA GLN A 264 -55.39 -11.91 -13.87
C GLN A 264 -55.91 -13.28 -14.33
N ALA A 265 -56.89 -13.94 -13.74
CA ALA A 265 -57.58 -13.82 -12.47
C ALA A 265 -58.21 -15.21 -12.23
N VAL A 266 -58.32 -15.65 -10.98
CA VAL A 266 -59.13 -16.81 -10.62
C VAL A 266 -60.60 -16.42 -10.82
N ILE A 267 -61.28 -17.05 -11.76
CA ILE A 267 -62.74 -17.10 -11.81
C ILE A 267 -63.14 -18.57 -11.84
N GLN A 268 -63.88 -18.97 -10.81
CA GLN A 268 -64.47 -20.30 -10.63
C GLN A 268 -65.55 -20.56 -11.69
N ASN A 269 -65.46 -21.72 -12.35
CA ASN A 269 -66.50 -22.76 -12.44
C ASN A 269 -65.95 -23.96 -13.21
#